data_AF-A0A3M1AKQ1-F1
#
_entry.id   AF-A0A3M1AKQ1-F1
#
_cell.length_a   1.000
_cell.length_b   1.000
_cell.length_c   1.000
_cell.angle_alpha   90.00
_cell.angle_beta   90.00
_cell.angle_gamma   90.00
#
_symmetry.space_group_name_H-M   'P 1'
#
loop_
_entity.id
_entity.type
_entity.pdbx_description
1 polymer ?
#
loop_
_entity_poly.entity_id
_entity_poly.type
_entity_poly.pdbx_seq_one_letter_code
_entity_poly.pdbx_strand_id
1 'polypeptide(L)' 'MKKIHLWEIAYARSGDKGDASNVGIVAYNETGYGWLREVLTPERVKAHFHEICFGPVERFE' A
#
# COMPACT_ATOMS: atom_id res chain seq x y z
N MET A 1 20.53 -4.40 -3.74
CA MET A 1 19.20 -5.05 -3.79
C MET A 1 18.44 -4.52 -5.00
N LYS A 2 17.68 -5.36 -5.70
CA LYS A 2 16.87 -4.92 -6.85
C LYS A 2 15.63 -4.18 -6.33
N LYS A 3 15.39 -2.97 -6.85
CA LYS A 3 14.14 -2.23 -6.61
C LYS A 3 13.16 -2.65 -7.71
N ILE A 4 11.96 -3.05 -7.30
CA ILE A 4 10.86 -3.39 -8.21
C ILE A 4 9.69 -2.46 -7.94
N HIS A 5 8.83 -2.31 -8.93
CA HIS A 5 7.57 -1.61 -8.80
C HIS A 5 6.50 -2.53 -8.21
N LEU A 6 5.57 -1.94 -7.45
CA LEU A 6 4.49 -2.69 -6.80
C LEU A 6 3.62 -3.45 -7.81
N TRP A 7 3.40 -2.87 -8.99
CA TRP A 7 2.60 -3.49 -10.06
C TRP A 7 3.24 -4.75 -10.66
N GLU A 8 4.54 -5.01 -10.40
CA GLU A 8 5.18 -6.25 -10.82
C GLU A 8 4.73 -7.44 -9.96
N ILE A 9 4.14 -7.21 -8.79
CA ILE A 9 3.76 -8.26 -7.82
C ILE A 9 2.32 -8.16 -7.30
N ALA A 10 1.59 -7.09 -7.60
CA ALA A 10 0.23 -6.87 -7.12
C ALA A 10 -0.62 -5.99 -8.03
N TYR A 11 -1.93 -6.23 -8.00
CA TYR A 11 -2.94 -5.27 -8.44
C TYR A 11 -3.13 -4.19 -7.38
N ALA A 12 -3.44 -2.97 -7.83
CA ALA A 12 -3.77 -1.86 -6.95
C ALA A 12 -5.09 -1.20 -7.38
N ARG A 13 -5.86 -0.76 -6.40
CA ARG A 13 -7.07 0.04 -6.59
C ARG A 13 -7.05 1.19 -5.60
N SER A 14 -7.55 2.35 -6.00
CA SER A 14 -7.79 3.48 -5.11
C SER A 14 -9.26 3.86 -5.13
N GLY A 15 -9.72 4.42 -4.01
CA GLY A 15 -11.03 5.02 -3.88
C GLY A 15 -10.94 6.33 -3.13
N ASP A 16 -11.57 7.35 -3.68
CA ASP A 16 -11.74 8.64 -3.02
C ASP A 16 -12.93 8.58 -2.05
N LYS A 17 -12.76 9.17 -0.87
CA LYS A 17 -13.76 9.29 0.20
C LYS A 17 -13.89 10.75 0.68
N GLY A 18 -13.54 11.71 -0.17
CA GLY A 18 -13.62 13.13 0.13
C GLY A 18 -12.30 13.63 0.71
N ASP A 19 -12.22 13.74 2.03
CA ASP A 19 -11.00 14.12 2.74
C ASP A 19 -10.07 12.93 3.05
N ALA A 20 -10.57 11.71 2.85
CA ALA A 20 -9.82 10.47 2.99
C ALA A 20 -9.74 9.70 1.66
N SER A 21 -8.77 8.79 1.56
CA SER A 21 -8.67 7.85 0.45
C SER A 21 -8.35 6.45 0.97
N ASN A 22 -8.80 5.43 0.24
CA ASN A 22 -8.39 4.06 0.46
C ASN A 22 -7.53 3.55 -0.70
N VAL A 23 -6.58 2.69 -0.39
CA VAL A 23 -5.73 2.00 -1.36
C VAL A 23 -5.79 0.50 -1.05
N GLY A 24 -6.31 -0.28 -1.99
CA GLY A 24 -6.34 -1.74 -1.90
C GLY A 24 -5.23 -2.35 -2.74
N ILE A 25 -4.44 -3.23 -2.14
CA ILE A 25 -3.35 -3.97 -2.80
C ILE A 25 -3.67 -5.46 -2.77
N VAL A 26 -3.67 -6.11 -3.93
CA VAL A 26 -3.97 -7.54 -4.07
C VAL A 26 -2.79 -8.23 -4.73
N ALA A 27 -2.09 -9.07 -3.97
CA ALA A 27 -0.94 -9.81 -4.48
C ALA A 27 -1.32 -10.78 -5.60
N TYR A 28 -0.43 -11.03 -6.55
CA TYR A 28 -0.65 -12.04 -7.60
C TYR A 28 -0.58 -13.48 -7.09
N ASN A 29 0.13 -13.72 -5.99
CA ASN A 29 0.32 -15.04 -5.39
C ASN A 29 0.63 -14.92 -3.89
N GLU A 30 0.66 -16.06 -3.20
CA GLU A 30 0.89 -16.15 -1.76
C GLU A 30 2.27 -15.63 -1.33
N THR A 31 3.32 -15.89 -2.11
CA THR A 31 4.67 -15.37 -1.80
C THR A 31 4.69 -13.83 -1.84
N GLY A 32 4.06 -13.25 -2.86
CA GLY A 32 3.88 -11.81 -2.98
C GLY A 32 3.06 -11.25 -1.81
N TYR A 33 1.99 -11.93 -1.41
CA TYR A 33 1.19 -11.54 -0.25
C TYR A 33 2.02 -11.55 1.04
N GLY A 34 2.77 -12.63 1.31
CA GLY A 34 3.64 -12.72 2.48
C GLY A 34 4.64 -11.57 2.56
N TRP A 35 5.30 -11.27 1.44
CA TRP A 35 6.22 -10.13 1.35
C TRP A 35 5.49 -8.78 1.56
N LEU A 36 4.35 -8.57 0.90
CA LEU A 36 3.58 -7.33 1.03
C LEU A 36 3.08 -7.12 2.45
N ARG A 37 2.66 -8.19 3.14
CA ARG A 37 2.19 -8.14 4.52
C ARG A 37 3.27 -7.63 5.48
N GLU A 38 4.53 -8.00 5.25
CA GLU A 38 5.66 -7.53 6.06
C GLU A 38 6.07 -6.09 5.73
N VAL A 39 5.94 -5.71 4.46
CA VAL A 39 6.58 -4.49 3.93
C VAL A 39 5.62 -3.31 3.87
N LEU A 40 4.33 -3.53 3.58
CA LEU A 40 3.29 -2.51 3.57
C LEU A 40 2.80 -2.21 4.98
N THR A 41 3.63 -1.53 5.78
CA THR A 41 3.25 -1.04 7.10
C THR A 41 2.59 0.34 7.01
N PRO A 42 1.72 0.73 7.97
CA PRO A 42 1.15 2.06 8.03
C PRO A 42 2.19 3.19 7.95
N GLU A 43 3.33 3.02 8.62
CA GLU A 43 4.42 4.01 8.66
C GLU A 43 5.06 4.19 7.29
N ARG A 44 5.29 3.09 6.57
CA ARG A 44 5.89 3.13 5.23
C ARG A 44 4.94 3.77 4.23
N VAL A 45 3.65 3.48 4.32
CA VAL A 45 2.61 4.09 3.49
C VAL A 45 2.49 5.58 3.81
N LYS A 46 2.48 5.95 5.09
CA LYS A 46 2.46 7.36 5.54
C LYS A 46 3.67 8.13 5.03
N ALA A 47 4.87 7.54 5.10
CA ALA A 47 6.08 8.14 4.56
C ALA A 47 6.03 8.29 3.03
N HIS A 48 5.45 7.32 2.32
CA HIS A 48 5.30 7.41 0.87
C HIS A 48 4.36 8.54 0.45
N PHE A 49 3.24 8.72 1.16
CA PHE A 49 2.22 9.73 0.86
C PHE A 49 2.36 11.02 1.68
N HIS A 50 3.53 11.30 2.27
CA HIS A 50 3.71 12.40 3.21
C HIS A 50 3.35 13.80 2.66
N GLU A 51 3.40 13.99 1.34
CA GLU A 51 3.06 15.27 0.69
C GLU A 51 1.55 15.53 0.60
N ILE A 52 0.72 14.48 0.70
CA ILE A 52 -0.74 14.58 0.48
C ILE A 52 -1.58 13.99 1.62
N CYS A 53 -1.02 13.07 2.40
CA CYS A 53 -1.68 12.44 3.53
C CYS A 53 -1.24 13.16 4.81
N PHE A 54 -2.11 14.01 5.37
CA PHE A 54 -1.84 14.70 6.64
C PHE A 54 -2.41 13.96 7.85
N GLY A 55 -3.48 13.17 7.69
CA GLY A 55 -4.12 12.36 8.74
C GLY A 55 -3.43 11.00 9.01
N PRO A 56 -3.96 10.18 9.93
CA PRO A 56 -3.41 8.85 10.21
C PRO A 56 -3.53 7.92 8.99
N VAL A 57 -2.73 6.85 8.99
CA VAL A 57 -2.87 5.72 8.07
C VAL A 57 -3.25 4.49 8.88
N GLU A 58 -4.34 3.83 8.48
CA GLU A 58 -4.80 2.57 9.06
C GLU A 58 -4.70 1.47 8.01
N ARG A 59 -4.40 0.24 8.43
CA ARG A 59 -4.23 -0.92 7.55
C ARG A 59 -5.16 -2.05 7.96
N PHE A 60 -5.79 -2.65 6.97
CA PHE A 60 -6.68 -3.80 7.08
C PHE A 60 -6.18 -4.93 6.17
N GLU A 61 -6.55 -6.17 6.49
CA GLU A 61 -6.24 -7.40 5.73
C GLU A 61 -7.49 -7.98 5.09
#